data_AF-A0A3D1V0Y1-F1
#
_entry.id   AF-A0A3D1V0Y1-F1
#
_cell.length_a   1.000
_cell.length_b   1.000
_cell.length_c   1.000
_cell.angle_alpha   90.00
_cell.angle_beta   90.00
_cell.angle_gamma   90.00
#
_symmetry.space_group_name_H-M   'P 1'
#
loop_
_entity.id
_entity.type
_entity.pdbx_description
1 polymer ?
#
loop_
_entity_poly.entity_id
_entity_poly.type
_entity_poly.pdbx_seq_one_letter_code
_entity_poly.pdbx_strand_id
1 'polypeptide(L)'
;MFRRSSQGHEHHRGPDNTIDYGQPFGWWGSRWTSSNGHSLLWLIERGALDVLTAAFLSIAVELRASFIVVAEPHEAGKTTMLTALADFLPDDCEPIFLRGWYERF
;
A
#
# COMPACT_ATOMS: atom_id res chain seq x y z
N MET A 1 40.50 -4.97 43.37
CA MET A 1 39.59 -4.45 44.41
C MET A 1 38.16 -4.68 43.91
N PHE A 2 37.39 -5.49 44.64
CA PHE A 2 36.05 -5.98 44.30
C PHE A 2 34.94 -4.94 44.62
N ARG A 3 33.76 -5.17 44.01
CA ARG A 3 32.39 -4.68 44.37
C ARG A 3 32.00 -3.32 43.76
N ARG A 4 30.81 -3.10 43.19
CA ARG A 4 29.52 -3.81 43.30
C ARG A 4 28.66 -3.52 42.05
N SER A 5 28.11 -4.58 41.48
CA SER A 5 27.00 -4.57 40.52
C SER A 5 25.79 -3.80 41.09
N SER A 6 25.18 -2.96 40.27
CA SER A 6 23.79 -2.54 40.45
C SER A 6 23.09 -2.76 39.12
N GLN A 7 22.44 -3.92 39.01
CA GLN A 7 21.43 -4.22 38.02
C GLN A 7 20.32 -3.17 38.13
N GLY A 8 20.24 -2.28 37.15
CA GLY A 8 19.05 -1.50 36.85
C GLY A 8 18.32 -2.20 35.74
N HIS A 9 17.36 -3.05 36.12
CA HIS A 9 16.30 -3.65 35.31
C HIS A 9 16.29 -3.24 33.83
N GLU A 10 16.92 -4.06 32.99
CA GLU A 10 16.56 -4.15 31.59
C GLU A 10 15.10 -4.60 31.53
N HIS A 11 14.20 -3.65 31.30
CA HIS A 11 12.89 -3.97 30.76
C HIS A 11 13.15 -4.69 29.43
N HIS A 12 13.09 -6.02 29.45
CA HIS A 12 12.77 -6.82 28.28
C HIS A 12 11.46 -6.24 27.71
N ARG A 13 11.57 -5.31 26.76
CA ARG A 13 10.46 -5.03 25.85
C ARG A 13 10.30 -6.31 25.05
N GLY A 14 9.19 -7.02 25.29
CA GLY A 14 8.73 -8.06 24.35
C GLY A 14 8.63 -7.46 22.95
N PRO A 15 8.64 -8.29 21.89
CA PRO A 15 8.60 -7.77 20.53
C PRO A 15 7.40 -6.85 20.38
N ASP A 16 7.67 -5.62 19.95
CA ASP A 16 6.69 -4.61 19.63
C ASP A 16 5.78 -5.17 18.52
N ASN A 17 4.59 -5.65 18.91
CA ASN A 17 3.68 -6.37 18.02
C ASN A 17 2.80 -5.40 17.21
N THR A 18 3.22 -4.14 17.03
CA THR A 18 2.51 -3.17 16.20
C THR A 18 2.75 -3.50 14.73
N ILE A 19 1.77 -4.15 14.12
CA ILE A 19 1.73 -4.34 12.67
C ILE A 19 1.70 -2.96 11.99
N ASP A 20 2.71 -2.68 11.16
CA ASP A 20 2.73 -1.48 10.33
C ASP A 20 1.77 -1.63 9.12
N TYR A 21 0.67 -0.89 9.15
CA TYR A 21 -0.35 -0.85 8.10
C TYR A 21 -0.09 0.22 7.04
N GLY A 22 0.91 1.08 7.21
CA GLY A 22 1.28 2.12 6.26
C GLY A 22 2.11 1.61 5.08
N GLN A 23 2.49 0.33 5.10
CA GLN A 23 3.27 -0.31 4.04
C GLN A 23 2.41 -1.32 3.25
N PRO A 24 2.50 -1.36 1.91
CA PRO A 24 1.76 -2.28 1.06
C PRO A 24 2.28 -3.73 1.18
N PHE A 25 1.96 -4.38 2.30
CA PHE A 25 2.41 -5.73 2.64
C PHE A 25 1.91 -6.76 1.63
N GLY A 26 2.85 -7.43 0.94
CA GLY A 26 2.54 -8.50 -0.01
C GLY A 26 1.76 -8.06 -1.26
N TRP A 27 1.53 -6.76 -1.44
CA TRP A 27 0.68 -6.17 -2.48
C TRP A 27 1.10 -6.59 -3.90
N TRP A 28 2.40 -6.76 -4.13
CA TRP A 28 3.00 -7.18 -5.41
C TRP A 28 3.54 -8.62 -5.42
N GLY A 29 3.33 -9.39 -4.34
CA GLY A 29 3.90 -10.72 -4.18
C GLY A 29 5.44 -10.75 -4.14
N SER A 30 6.03 -11.92 -4.44
CA SER A 30 7.48 -12.19 -4.35
C SER A 30 8.34 -11.47 -5.41
N ARG A 31 7.73 -10.79 -6.40
CA ARG A 31 8.43 -10.06 -7.48
C ARG A 31 8.65 -8.58 -7.15
N TRP A 32 8.95 -8.31 -5.88
CA TRP A 32 9.02 -7.00 -5.25
C TRP A 32 9.84 -5.98 -6.06
N THR A 33 9.16 -5.00 -6.65
CA THR A 33 9.68 -3.64 -6.85
C THR A 33 8.49 -2.69 -6.66
N SER A 34 8.61 -1.73 -5.74
CA SER A 34 7.76 -0.53 -5.76
C SER A 34 8.07 0.17 -7.07
N SER A 35 7.26 -0.07 -8.08
CA SER A 35 7.40 0.60 -9.35
C SER A 35 7.05 2.06 -9.15
N ASN A 36 8.06 2.90 -8.97
CA ASN A 36 7.97 4.37 -9.08
C ASN A 36 7.49 4.84 -10.49
N GLY A 37 6.85 3.96 -11.28
CA GLY A 37 6.54 4.19 -12.70
C GLY A 37 5.21 3.61 -13.17
N HIS A 38 4.34 3.12 -12.28
CA HIS A 38 2.97 2.71 -12.66
C HIS A 38 1.97 3.81 -12.34
N SER A 39 2.20 5.01 -12.89
CA SER A 39 1.29 6.14 -12.77
C SER A 39 0.11 6.02 -13.73
N LEU A 40 -0.91 6.85 -13.54
CA LEU A 40 -2.04 6.93 -14.46
C LEU A 40 -1.60 7.33 -15.87
N LEU A 41 -0.59 8.19 -16.00
CA LEU A 41 0.03 8.55 -17.28
C LEU A 41 0.62 7.33 -17.99
N TRP A 42 1.37 6.49 -17.26
CA TRP A 42 1.95 5.27 -17.81
C TRP A 42 0.88 4.30 -18.35
N LEU A 43 -0.28 4.23 -17.69
CA LEU A 43 -1.42 3.43 -18.16
C LEU A 43 -2.03 3.98 -19.44
N ILE A 44 -2.10 5.31 -19.57
CA ILE A 44 -2.57 5.99 -20.79
C ILE A 44 -1.59 5.75 -21.94
N GLU A 45 -0.29 5.93 -21.72
CA GLU A 45 0.75 5.72 -22.74
C GLU A 45 0.75 4.28 -23.29
N ARG A 46 0.36 3.30 -22.48
CA ARG A 46 0.22 1.89 -22.89
C ARG A 46 -1.15 1.53 -23.46
N GLY A 47 -2.08 2.49 -23.53
CA GLY A 47 -3.43 2.28 -24.04
C GLY A 47 -4.30 1.40 -23.14
N ALA A 48 -3.93 1.23 -21.87
CA ALA A 48 -4.75 0.51 -20.89
C ALA A 48 -5.96 1.34 -20.42
N LEU A 49 -5.83 2.67 -20.49
CA LEU A 49 -6.87 3.66 -20.23
C LEU A 49 -6.81 4.77 -21.27
N ASP A 50 -7.94 5.32 -21.66
CA ASP A 50 -7.98 6.59 -22.36
C ASP A 50 -7.94 7.77 -21.36
N VAL A 51 -7.65 8.96 -21.89
CA VAL A 51 -7.48 10.18 -21.09
C VAL A 51 -8.76 10.58 -20.34
N LEU A 52 -9.94 10.43 -20.94
CA LEU A 52 -11.19 10.84 -20.30
C LEU A 52 -11.54 9.89 -19.15
N THR A 53 -11.38 8.59 -19.35
CA THR A 53 -11.58 7.62 -18.27
C THR A 53 -10.57 7.83 -17.15
N ALA A 54 -9.30 8.08 -17.47
CA ALA A 54 -8.29 8.39 -16.46
C ALA A 54 -8.65 9.65 -15.65
N ALA A 55 -9.03 10.75 -16.30
CA ALA A 55 -9.43 11.99 -15.63
C ALA A 55 -10.69 11.81 -14.77
N PHE A 56 -11.67 11.04 -15.25
CA PHE A 56 -12.86 10.72 -14.47
C PHE A 56 -12.49 9.96 -13.19
N LEU A 57 -11.64 8.95 -13.30
CA LEU A 57 -11.24 8.13 -12.15
C LEU A 57 -10.42 8.94 -11.14
N SER A 58 -9.50 9.81 -11.58
CA SER A 58 -8.73 10.65 -10.67
C SER A 58 -9.63 11.59 -9.86
N ILE A 59 -10.60 12.25 -10.51
CA ILE A 59 -11.57 13.11 -9.84
C ILE A 59 -12.42 12.31 -8.86
N ALA A 60 -12.85 11.10 -9.24
CA ALA A 60 -13.61 10.25 -8.35
C ALA A 60 -12.79 9.82 -7.10
N VAL A 61 -11.48 9.60 -7.22
CA VAL A 61 -10.60 9.37 -6.06
C VAL A 61 -10.51 10.62 -5.18
N GLU A 62 -10.30 11.81 -5.77
CA GLU A 62 -10.26 13.08 -5.02
C GLU A 62 -11.58 13.34 -4.27
N LEU A 63 -12.71 12.95 -4.86
CA LEU A 63 -14.04 13.01 -4.25
C LEU A 63 -14.31 11.87 -3.24
N ARG A 64 -13.29 11.07 -2.92
CA ARG A 64 -13.34 9.94 -1.97
C ARG A 64 -14.35 8.86 -2.34
N ALA A 65 -14.55 8.61 -3.63
CA ALA A 65 -15.35 7.49 -4.09
C ALA A 65 -14.67 6.14 -3.78
N SER A 66 -15.49 5.11 -3.54
CA SER A 66 -15.00 3.74 -3.33
C SER A 66 -14.75 3.04 -4.66
N PHE A 67 -13.60 2.36 -4.77
CA PHE A 67 -13.22 1.60 -5.96
C PHE A 67 -13.07 0.11 -5.67
N ILE A 68 -13.48 -0.71 -6.64
CA ILE A 68 -13.23 -2.13 -6.67
C ILE A 68 -12.67 -2.45 -8.06
N VAL A 69 -11.45 -2.99 -8.12
CA VAL A 69 -10.78 -3.38 -9.37
C VAL A 69 -10.79 -4.91 -9.50
N VAL A 70 -11.53 -5.43 -10.47
CA VAL A 70 -11.74 -6.88 -10.66
C VAL A 70 -11.36 -7.27 -12.08
N ALA A 71 -10.69 -8.42 -12.18
CA ALA A 71 -10.32 -9.05 -13.43
C ALA A 71 -10.10 -10.54 -13.14
N GLU A 72 -10.60 -11.41 -14.01
CA GLU A 72 -10.47 -12.88 -13.89
C GLU A 72 -9.00 -13.35 -13.97
N PRO A 73 -8.16 -12.88 -14.93
CA PRO A 73 -6.83 -13.42 -15.06
C PRO A 73 -5.92 -13.06 -13.87
N HIS A 74 -5.04 -13.99 -13.52
CA HIS A 74 -3.87 -13.69 -12.72
C HIS A 74 -2.99 -12.68 -13.47
N GLU A 75 -2.35 -11.76 -12.74
CA GLU A 75 -1.45 -10.74 -13.30
C GLU A 75 -2.11 -9.77 -14.32
N ALA A 76 -3.44 -9.66 -14.34
CA ALA A 76 -4.19 -8.73 -15.21
C ALA A 76 -3.96 -7.22 -14.94
N GLY A 77 -3.07 -6.85 -14.01
CA GLY A 77 -2.80 -5.45 -13.68
C GLY A 77 -3.78 -4.80 -12.70
N LYS A 78 -4.62 -5.57 -11.98
CA LYS A 78 -5.54 -5.03 -10.95
C LYS A 78 -4.80 -4.17 -9.92
N THR A 79 -3.72 -4.71 -9.37
CA THR A 79 -2.87 -4.03 -8.39
C THR A 79 -2.18 -2.82 -9.01
N THR A 80 -1.75 -2.92 -10.27
CA THR A 80 -1.16 -1.82 -11.06
C THR A 80 -2.13 -0.65 -11.17
N MET A 81 -3.38 -0.92 -11.57
CA MET A 81 -4.43 0.07 -11.66
C MET A 81 -4.73 0.73 -10.30
N LEU A 82 -4.90 -0.09 -9.26
CA LEU A 82 -5.20 0.42 -7.91
C LEU A 82 -4.07 1.31 -7.37
N THR A 83 -2.82 0.98 -7.68
CA THR A 83 -1.66 1.77 -7.27
C THR A 83 -1.57 3.09 -8.04
N ALA A 84 -1.82 3.08 -9.34
CA ALA A 84 -1.87 4.29 -10.15
C ALA A 84 -2.94 5.28 -9.67
N LEU A 85 -4.07 4.78 -9.16
CA LEU A 85 -5.13 5.60 -8.58
C LEU A 85 -4.78 6.13 -7.19
N ALA A 86 -3.95 5.43 -6.41
CA ALA A 86 -3.56 5.85 -5.07
C ALA A 86 -2.78 7.17 -5.06
N ASP A 87 -2.10 7.52 -6.17
CA ASP A 87 -1.42 8.81 -6.36
C ASP A 87 -2.38 10.02 -6.33
N PHE A 88 -3.69 9.80 -6.44
CA PHE A 88 -4.73 10.84 -6.44
C PHE A 88 -5.52 10.91 -5.13
N LEU A 89 -5.12 10.14 -4.11
CA LEU A 89 -5.71 10.27 -2.78
C LEU A 89 -5.41 11.68 -2.22
N PRO A 90 -6.39 12.35 -1.60
CA PRO A 90 -6.14 13.62 -0.90
C PRO A 90 -5.01 13.52 0.14
N ASP A 91 -4.23 14.59 0.31
CA ASP A 91 -3.09 14.63 1.25
C ASP A 91 -3.48 14.40 2.72
N ASP A 92 -4.76 14.56 3.06
CA ASP A 92 -5.30 14.30 4.40
C ASP A 92 -5.75 12.84 4.61
N CYS A 93 -5.53 11.96 3.62
CA CYS A 93 -5.80 10.54 3.74
C CYS A 93 -4.58 9.77 4.27
N GLU A 94 -4.83 8.91 5.25
CA GLU A 94 -3.86 7.92 5.73
C GLU A 94 -4.11 6.57 5.03
N PRO A 95 -3.13 6.03 4.26
CA PRO A 95 -3.31 4.75 3.59
C PRO A 95 -3.19 3.59 4.59
N ILE A 96 -4.20 2.72 4.59
CA ILE A 96 -4.22 1.47 5.38
C ILE A 96 -4.21 0.29 4.42
N PHE A 97 -3.12 -0.47 4.41
CA PHE A 97 -2.95 -1.64 3.56
C PHE A 97 -3.29 -2.92 4.31
N LEU A 98 -4.48 -3.46 4.05
CA LEU A 98 -4.95 -4.71 4.65
C LEU A 98 -4.16 -5.93 4.15
N ARG A 99 -3.93 -6.90 5.03
CA ARG A 99 -3.12 -8.10 4.79
C ARG A 99 -3.95 -9.36 4.53
N GLY A 100 -5.26 -9.22 4.37
CA GLY A 100 -6.17 -10.32 4.04
C GLY A 100 -6.10 -11.47 5.05
N TRP A 101 -5.72 -12.66 4.60
CA TRP A 101 -5.62 -13.87 5.43
C TRP A 101 -4.56 -13.82 6.53
N TYR A 102 -3.69 -12.80 6.52
CA TYR A 102 -2.71 -12.57 7.59
C TYR A 102 -3.26 -11.71 8.74
N GLU A 103 -4.45 -11.12 8.60
CA GLU A 103 -5.09 -10.39 9.69
C GLU A 103 -5.45 -11.32 10.85
N ARG A 104 -5.44 -10.77 12.07
CA ARG A 104 -5.59 -11.52 13.33
C ARG A 104 -6.70 -10.96 14.24
N PHE A 105 -7.60 -10.15 13.68
CA PHE A 105 -8.71 -9.53 14.42
C PHE A 105 -9.59 -10.55 15.14
#